data_AF-A0A957RLV4-F1
#
_entry.id   AF-A0A957RLV4-F1
#
_cell.length_a   1.000
_cell.length_b   1.000
_cell.length_c   1.000
_cell.angle_alpha   90.00
_cell.angle_beta   90.00
_cell.angle_gamma   90.00
#
_symmetry.space_group_name_H-M   'P 1'
#
loop_
_entity.id
_entity.type
_entity.pdbx_description
1 polymer ?
#
loop_
_entity_poly.entity_id
_entity_poly.type
_entity_poly.pdbx_seq_one_letter_code
_entity_poly.pdbx_strand_id
1 'polypeptide(L)' 'DVAAERGLCIPNDLSVVGFDNTTESTSMNPPLSTVDQSIEAMGALAVEIVL' A
#
# COMPACT_ATOMS: atom_id res chain seq x y z
N ASP A 1 -4.27 -13.98 0.95
CA ASP A 1 -4.81 -15.24 1.51
C ASP A 1 -3.76 -16.16 2.12
N VAL A 2 -2.52 -16.21 1.63
CA VAL A 2 -1.43 -17.04 2.19
C VAL A 2 -1.25 -16.95 3.72
N ALA A 3 -1.34 -15.76 4.31
CA ALA A 3 -1.23 -15.61 5.77
C ALA A 3 -2.41 -16.29 6.50
N ALA A 4 -3.63 -16.13 5.97
CA ALA A 4 -4.83 -16.78 6.51
C ALA A 4 -4.79 -18.31 6.33
N GLU A 5 -4.31 -18.80 5.18
CA GLU A 5 -4.08 -20.24 4.93
C GLU A 5 -3.08 -20.86 5.91
N ARG A 6 -2.15 -20.05 6.44
CA ARG A 6 -1.18 -20.45 7.47
C ARG A 6 -1.68 -20.20 8.90
N GLY A 7 -2.92 -19.73 9.06
CA GLY A 7 -3.52 -19.46 10.37
C GLY A 7 -2.95 -18.24 11.11
N LEU A 8 -2.28 -17.32 10.41
CA LEU A 8 -1.73 -16.09 11.00
C LEU A 8 -2.80 -15.00 11.05
N CYS A 9 -3.00 -14.40 12.23
CA CYS A 9 -3.86 -13.25 12.43
C CYS A 9 -3.13 -11.95 12.09
N ILE A 10 -3.61 -11.19 11.11
CA ILE A 10 -3.14 -9.83 10.85
C ILE A 10 -4.02 -8.87 11.65
N PRO A 11 -3.45 -7.92 12.43
CA PRO A 11 -2.02 -7.61 12.56
C PRO A 11 -1.28 -8.32 13.72
N ASN A 12 -1.97 -9.13 14.54
CA ASN A 12 -1.47 -9.62 15.83
C ASN A 12 -0.23 -10.53 15.72
N ASP A 13 -0.26 -11.50 14.81
CA ASP A 13 0.84 -12.45 14.57
C ASP A 13 1.80 -11.96 13.48
N LEU A 14 1.26 -11.21 12.52
CA LEU A 14 2.00 -10.67 11.39
C LEU A 14 1.49 -9.28 11.04
N SER A 15 2.34 -8.28 11.24
CA SER A 15 2.11 -6.94 10.70
C SER A 15 2.52 -6.89 9.23
N VAL A 16 1.69 -6.24 8.41
CA VAL A 16 1.92 -6.09 6.96
C VAL A 16 1.79 -4.61 6.61
N VAL A 17 2.75 -4.12 5.82
CA VAL A 17 2.73 -2.77 5.27
C VAL A 17 2.86 -2.86 3.76
N GLY A 18 1.95 -2.21 3.04
CA GLY A 18 1.97 -2.06 1.60
C GLY A 18 2.77 -0.86 1.13
N PHE A 19 2.70 -0.62 -0.16
CA PHE A 19 3.32 0.52 -0.85
C PHE A 19 2.31 1.09 -1.85
N ASP A 20 2.51 2.34 -2.27
CA ASP A 20 1.73 3.09 -3.28
C ASP A 20 0.39 3.70 -2.84
N ASN A 21 -0.14 3.34 -1.66
CA ASN A 21 -1.39 3.90 -1.13
C ASN A 21 -2.57 3.97 -2.13
N THR A 22 -2.78 2.89 -2.91
CA THR A 22 -3.85 2.83 -3.92
C THR A 22 -5.22 2.63 -3.28
N THR A 23 -6.30 2.88 -4.03
CA THR A 23 -7.69 2.71 -3.56
C THR A 23 -7.96 1.30 -3.03
N GLU A 24 -7.35 0.29 -3.63
CA GLU A 24 -7.47 -1.12 -3.23
C GLU A 24 -7.04 -1.34 -1.77
N SER A 25 -6.02 -0.61 -1.29
CA SER A 25 -5.51 -0.75 0.09
C SER A 25 -6.60 -0.52 1.15
N THR A 26 -7.55 0.37 0.88
CA THR A 26 -8.68 0.67 1.77
C THR A 26 -9.78 -0.40 1.77
N SER A 27 -9.86 -1.18 0.69
CA SER A 27 -10.89 -2.22 0.49
C SER A 27 -10.46 -3.60 0.98
N MET A 28 -9.20 -3.76 1.39
CA MET A 28 -8.70 -5.01 1.98
C MET A 28 -9.26 -5.23 3.39
N ASN A 29 -9.25 -6.48 3.84
CA ASN A 29 -9.67 -6.84 5.19
C ASN A 29 -8.58 -7.65 5.92
N PRO A 30 -7.91 -7.08 6.93
CA PRO A 30 -8.05 -5.69 7.40
C PRO A 30 -7.56 -4.65 6.36
N PRO A 31 -7.95 -3.36 6.46
CA PRO A 31 -7.40 -2.31 5.60
C PRO A 31 -5.87 -2.28 5.68
N LEU A 32 -5.22 -2.15 4.53
CA LEU A 32 -3.77 -2.27 4.43
C LEU A 32 -3.09 -0.96 4.80
N SER A 33 -2.35 -0.96 5.91
CA SER A 33 -1.40 0.12 6.20
C SER A 33 -0.37 0.19 5.07
N THR A 34 -0.08 1.39 4.56
CA THR A 34 0.71 1.54 3.33
C THR A 34 1.45 2.87 3.31
N VAL A 35 2.53 2.93 2.53
CA VAL A 35 3.29 4.17 2.32
C VAL A 35 2.69 4.91 1.13
N ASP A 36 2.36 6.18 1.34
CA ASP A 36 2.03 7.11 0.26
C ASP A 36 3.31 7.66 -0.36
N GLN A 37 3.55 7.32 -1.62
CA GLN A 37 4.71 7.78 -2.37
C GLN A 37 4.57 9.19 -2.94
N SER A 38 3.39 9.83 -2.83
CA SER A 38 3.07 11.08 -3.50
C SER A 38 3.26 10.99 -5.03
N ILE A 39 2.75 9.92 -5.65
CA ILE A 39 2.95 9.59 -7.07
C ILE A 39 2.48 10.73 -7.99
N GLU A 40 1.39 11.43 -7.64
CA GLU A 40 0.89 12.59 -8.38
C GLU A 40 1.94 13.73 -8.43
N ALA A 41 2.54 14.05 -7.28
CA ALA A 41 3.57 15.08 -7.20
C ALA A 41 4.84 14.68 -7.96
N MET A 42 5.25 13.41 -7.87
CA MET A 42 6.39 12.90 -8.65
C MET A 42 6.13 12.96 -10.15
N GLY A 43 4.91 12.64 -10.59
CA GLY A 43 4.51 12.76 -12.00
C GLY A 43 4.54 14.19 -12.51
N ALA A 44 4.03 15.14 -11.73
CA ALA A 44 4.07 16.56 -12.07
C ALA A 44 5.51 17.06 -12.22
N LEU A 45 6.39 16.72 -11.27
CA LEU A 45 7.81 17.08 -11.33
C LEU A 45 8.51 16.45 -12.54
N ALA A 46 8.21 15.20 -12.86
CA ALA A 46 8.81 14.53 -14.01
C ALA A 46 8.46 15.22 -15.34
N VAL A 47 7.21 15.69 -15.49
CA VAL A 47 6.80 16.49 -16.65
C VAL A 47 7.55 17.82 -16.70
N GLU A 48 7.69 18.51 -15.57
CA GLU A 48 8.45 19.77 -15.49
C GLU A 48 9.91 19.60 -15.93
N ILE A 49 10.56 18.49 -15.57
CA ILE A 49 11.97 18.23 -15.90
C ILE A 49 12.18 17.97 -17.41
N VAL A 50 11.19 17.42 -18.10
CA VAL A 50 11.32 17.00 -19.51
C VAL A 50 10.93 18.11 -20.50
N LEU A 51 10.18 19.13 -20.06
CA LEU A 51 9.82 20.32 -20.86
C LEU A 51 10.98 21.31 -20.99
#